data_AF-A0A7K2JRL9-F1
#
_entry.id   AF-A0A7K2JRL9-F1
#
_cell.length_a   1.000
_cell.length_b   1.000
_cell.length_c   1.000
_cell.angle_alpha   90.00
_cell.angle_beta   90.00
_cell.angle_gamma   90.00
#
_symmetry.space_group_name_H-M   'P 1'
#
loop_
_entity.id
_entity.type
_entity.pdbx_description
1 polymer ?
#
loop_
_entity_poly.entity_id
_entity_poly.type
_entity_poly.pdbx_seq_one_letter_code
_entity_poly.pdbx_strand_id
1 'polypeptide(L)'
;MKKSGILNRHLAGALAELGHGDGVLVCDAGMPIPDGPRVVDLAFRAGVPSFAEVLDGLLAELVIEGATAATEVRDANKETATLLAGHFPNLSLVPHERLKTLSASARLVVRTGEARPYANVLLRCGVFF
;
A
#
# COMPACT_ATOMS: atom_id res chain seq x y z
N MET A 1 23.02 10.78 5.14
CA MET A 1 21.82 11.44 4.57
C MET A 1 21.57 10.85 3.18
N LYS A 2 20.36 10.34 2.89
CA LYS A 2 19.99 9.77 1.58
C LYS A 2 19.80 10.92 0.56
N LYS A 3 20.23 10.75 -0.69
CA LYS A 3 20.22 11.81 -1.74
C LYS A 3 18.92 11.89 -2.54
N SER A 4 18.14 10.81 -2.62
CA SER A 4 16.92 10.68 -3.41
C SER A 4 16.02 9.57 -2.85
N GLY A 5 14.80 9.41 -3.37
CA GLY A 5 13.84 8.39 -2.92
C GLY A 5 13.23 8.67 -1.54
N ILE A 6 12.64 7.65 -0.95
CA ILE A 6 12.00 7.65 0.36
C ILE A 6 13.04 7.91 1.43
N LEU A 7 12.84 9.04 2.12
CA LEU A 7 13.73 9.53 3.17
C LEU A 7 13.37 8.99 4.57
N ASN A 8 12.13 8.52 4.76
CA ASN A 8 11.72 7.95 6.04
C ASN A 8 12.58 6.72 6.34
N ARG A 9 13.44 6.80 7.36
CA ARG A 9 14.42 5.76 7.67
C ARG A 9 13.78 4.39 7.98
N HIS A 10 12.60 4.39 8.59
CA HIS A 10 11.91 3.15 8.96
C HIS A 10 11.28 2.50 7.73
N LEU A 11 10.69 3.31 6.84
CA LEU A 11 10.19 2.82 5.57
C LEU A 11 11.33 2.34 4.68
N ALA A 12 12.34 3.17 4.43
CA ALA A 12 13.47 2.82 3.58
C ALA A 12 14.20 1.55 4.04
N GLY A 13 14.37 1.37 5.35
CA GLY A 13 14.91 0.13 5.91
C GLY A 13 14.00 -1.08 5.67
N ALA A 14 12.69 -0.92 5.92
CA ALA A 14 11.73 -1.99 5.67
C ALA A 14 11.63 -2.39 4.19
N LEU A 15 11.72 -1.44 3.26
CA LEU A 15 11.71 -1.73 1.82
C LEU A 15 12.95 -2.51 1.38
N ALA A 16 14.11 -2.20 1.95
CA ALA A 16 15.37 -2.90 1.64
C ALA A 16 15.39 -4.36 2.12
N GLU A 17 14.47 -4.75 3.00
CA GLU A 17 14.32 -6.12 3.51
C GLU A 17 13.35 -6.97 2.66
N LEU A 18 12.65 -6.37 1.67
CA LEU A 18 11.66 -7.08 0.86
C LEU A 18 12.31 -8.01 -0.16
N GLY A 19 11.74 -9.20 -0.31
CA GLY A 19 12.06 -10.17 -1.35
C GLY A 19 10.93 -10.40 -2.34
N HIS A 20 11.20 -11.18 -3.39
CA HIS A 20 10.18 -11.60 -4.36
C HIS A 20 9.05 -12.38 -3.67
N GLY A 21 7.81 -12.00 -3.97
CA GLY A 21 6.60 -12.58 -3.38
C GLY A 21 6.15 -11.92 -2.07
N ASP A 22 6.95 -11.05 -1.45
CA ASP A 22 6.55 -10.35 -0.22
C ASP A 22 5.36 -9.42 -0.47
N GLY A 23 4.43 -9.40 0.48
CA GLY A 23 3.28 -8.52 0.47
C GLY A 23 3.54 -7.18 1.16
N VAL A 24 3.15 -6.07 0.53
CA VAL A 24 3.16 -4.73 1.12
C VAL A 24 1.75 -4.15 1.05
N LEU A 25 1.10 -3.98 2.20
CA LEU A 25 -0.16 -3.27 2.27
C LEU A 25 0.11 -1.76 2.39
N VAL A 26 -0.41 -0.96 1.47
CA VAL A 26 -0.56 0.50 1.65
C VAL A 26 -2.00 0.75 2.02
N CYS A 27 -2.25 1.42 3.14
CA CYS A 27 -3.61 1.54 3.67
C CYS A 27 -3.98 2.95 4.14
N ASP A 28 -5.29 3.20 4.17
CA ASP A 28 -5.88 4.37 4.78
C ASP A 28 -5.74 4.36 6.31
N ALA A 29 -6.16 5.45 6.94
CA ALA A 29 -6.06 5.60 8.39
C ALA A 29 -7.02 4.66 9.17
N GLY A 30 -8.02 4.08 8.51
CA GLY A 30 -9.08 3.27 9.14
C GLY A 30 -8.89 1.75 9.01
N MET A 31 -8.01 1.28 8.13
CA MET A 31 -7.76 -0.15 7.92
C MET A 31 -7.26 -0.83 9.22
N PRO A 32 -7.94 -1.87 9.71
CA PRO A 32 -7.45 -2.63 10.86
C PRO A 32 -6.18 -3.40 10.46
N ILE A 33 -5.15 -3.32 11.31
CA ILE A 33 -3.87 -3.98 11.10
C ILE A 33 -3.77 -5.15 12.10
N PRO A 34 -3.75 -6.41 11.63
CA PRO A 34 -3.59 -7.57 12.52
C PRO A 34 -2.16 -7.66 13.07
N ASP A 35 -1.97 -8.49 14.10
CA ASP A 35 -0.64 -8.80 14.61
C ASP A 35 0.19 -9.56 13.56
N GLY A 36 1.49 -9.25 13.47
CA GLY A 36 2.45 -9.97 12.63
C GLY A 36 3.23 -9.07 11.66
N PRO A 37 2.57 -8.36 10.73
CA PRO A 37 3.27 -7.49 9.77
C PRO A 37 4.07 -6.39 10.47
N ARG A 38 5.22 -6.01 9.88
CA ARG A 38 5.92 -4.79 10.30
C ARG A 38 5.07 -3.59 9.89
N VAL A 39 4.84 -2.66 10.81
CA VAL A 39 4.06 -1.45 10.53
C VAL A 39 4.98 -0.25 10.45
N VAL A 40 4.84 0.53 9.38
CA VAL A 40 5.36 1.89 9.27
C VAL A 40 4.18 2.84 9.19
N ASP A 41 3.87 3.47 10.32
CA ASP A 41 2.79 4.45 10.40
C ASP A 41 3.32 5.84 10.01
N LEU A 42 2.83 6.35 8.88
CA LEU A 42 3.13 7.69 8.39
C LEU A 42 2.01 8.69 8.68
N ALA A 43 0.87 8.23 9.22
CA ALA A 43 -0.28 9.08 9.44
C ALA A 43 0.05 10.20 10.43
N PHE A 44 0.04 11.44 9.95
CA PHE A 44 0.26 12.62 10.80
C PHE A 44 -1.07 13.28 11.15
N ARG A 45 -1.92 13.51 10.15
CA ARG A 45 -3.27 14.07 10.26
C ARG A 45 -4.16 13.46 9.19
N ALA A 46 -5.48 13.59 9.32
CA ALA A 46 -6.41 13.18 8.28
C ALA A 46 -6.05 13.85 6.93
N GLY A 47 -5.85 13.03 5.90
CA GLY A 47 -5.38 13.39 4.57
C GLY A 47 -3.86 13.52 4.40
N VAL A 48 -3.04 13.38 5.46
CA VAL A 48 -1.60 13.71 5.41
C VAL A 48 -0.72 12.62 6.02
N PRO A 49 0.19 11.99 5.24
CA PRO A 49 0.28 12.08 3.78
C PRO A 49 -0.90 11.37 3.09
N SER A 50 -1.20 11.77 1.86
CA SER A 50 -2.27 11.14 1.08
C SER A 50 -1.90 9.71 0.65
N PHE A 51 -2.91 8.89 0.33
CA PHE A 51 -2.65 7.55 -0.20
C PHE A 51 -1.86 7.60 -1.52
N ALA A 52 -2.21 8.54 -2.41
CA ALA A 52 -1.56 8.69 -3.71
C ALA A 52 -0.07 9.02 -3.57
N GLU A 53 0.28 10.01 -2.74
CA GLU A 53 1.67 10.44 -2.54
C GLU A 53 2.55 9.30 -2.00
N VAL A 54 2.03 8.52 -1.05
CA VAL A 54 2.75 7.38 -0.50
C VAL A 54 2.88 6.26 -1.53
N LEU A 55 1.80 5.93 -2.25
CA LEU A 55 1.81 4.89 -3.27
C LEU A 55 2.80 5.22 -4.39
N ASP A 56 2.79 6.44 -4.91
CA ASP A 56 3.72 6.90 -5.95
C ASP A 56 5.18 6.78 -5.51
N GLY A 57 5.48 7.23 -4.29
CA GLY A 57 6.82 7.10 -3.72
C GLY A 57 7.28 5.65 -3.59
N LEU A 58 6.38 4.74 -3.20
CA LEU A 58 6.67 3.31 -3.12
C LEU A 58 6.90 2.69 -4.50
N LEU A 59 6.05 2.99 -5.47
CA LEU A 59 6.15 2.44 -6.83
C LEU A 59 7.37 2.94 -7.60
N ALA A 60 7.95 4.08 -7.19
CA ALA A 60 9.22 4.56 -7.73
C ALA A 60 10.44 3.72 -7.27
N GLU A 61 10.35 2.98 -6.16
CA GLU A 61 11.45 2.17 -5.61
C GLU A 61 11.19 0.66 -5.63
N LEU A 62 9.94 0.22 -5.74
CA LEU A 62 9.55 -1.19 -5.69
C LEU A 62 9.22 -1.75 -7.07
N VAL A 63 9.73 -2.96 -7.33
CA VAL A 63 9.22 -3.78 -8.43
C VAL A 63 7.98 -4.52 -7.94
N ILE A 64 6.84 -4.26 -8.57
CA ILE A 64 5.56 -4.87 -8.23
C ILE A 64 5.09 -5.78 -9.36
N GLU A 65 4.75 -7.02 -9.03
CA GLU A 65 4.21 -8.00 -10.00
C GLU A 65 2.70 -8.19 -9.90
N GLY A 66 2.10 -7.72 -8.80
CA GLY A 66 0.66 -7.83 -8.59
C GLY A 66 0.14 -6.84 -7.57
N ALA A 67 -1.11 -6.45 -7.72
CA ALA A 67 -1.82 -5.57 -6.79
C ALA A 67 -3.24 -6.09 -6.57
N THR A 68 -3.70 -6.03 -5.32
CA THR A 68 -5.07 -6.41 -4.94
C THR A 68 -5.71 -5.31 -4.11
N ALA A 69 -6.92 -4.88 -4.45
CA ALA A 69 -7.68 -3.87 -3.71
C ALA A 69 -9.12 -4.33 -3.43
N ALA A 70 -9.84 -3.56 -2.62
CA ALA A 70 -11.23 -3.86 -2.29
C ALA A 70 -12.16 -3.48 -3.45
N THR A 71 -13.12 -4.34 -3.82
CA THR A 71 -14.12 -4.05 -4.86
C THR A 71 -14.91 -2.76 -4.59
N GLU A 72 -15.18 -2.49 -3.32
CA GLU A 72 -15.97 -1.39 -2.78
C GLU A 72 -15.36 -0.02 -3.10
N VAL A 73 -14.05 0.04 -3.38
CA VAL A 73 -13.36 1.28 -3.77
C VAL A 73 -13.98 1.90 -5.02
N ARG A 74 -14.52 1.08 -5.94
CA ARG A 74 -15.11 1.54 -7.21
C ARG A 74 -16.32 2.45 -6.99
N ASP A 75 -17.13 2.15 -5.98
CA ASP A 75 -18.37 2.87 -5.71
C ASP A 75 -18.16 3.98 -4.69
N ALA A 76 -17.40 3.69 -3.63
CA ALA A 76 -17.22 4.59 -2.49
C ALA A 76 -16.08 5.60 -2.66
N ASN A 77 -15.10 5.33 -3.52
CA ASN A 77 -13.92 6.18 -3.69
C ASN A 77 -13.36 6.11 -5.11
N LYS A 78 -14.07 6.74 -6.05
CA LYS A 78 -13.75 6.74 -7.49
C LYS A 78 -12.35 7.26 -7.78
N GLU A 79 -11.85 8.23 -7.03
CA GLU A 79 -10.52 8.80 -7.24
C GLU A 79 -9.42 7.77 -6.97
N THR A 80 -9.49 7.06 -5.84
CA THR A 80 -8.55 5.95 -5.58
C THR A 80 -8.74 4.82 -6.59
N ALA A 81 -9.97 4.50 -6.98
CA ALA A 81 -10.22 3.47 -7.99
C ALA A 81 -9.54 3.81 -9.33
N THR A 82 -9.65 5.07 -9.78
CA THR A 82 -8.99 5.57 -10.99
C THR A 82 -7.47 5.54 -10.86
N LEU A 83 -6.93 6.00 -9.72
CA LEU A 83 -5.50 5.95 -9.45
C LEU A 83 -4.95 4.52 -9.55
N LEU A 84 -5.58 3.57 -8.84
CA LEU A 84 -5.14 2.17 -8.83
C LEU A 84 -5.25 1.53 -10.21
N ALA A 85 -6.30 1.83 -10.98
CA ALA A 85 -6.43 1.37 -12.36
C ALA A 85 -5.33 1.95 -13.27
N GLY A 86 -4.88 3.18 -13.01
CA GLY A 86 -3.79 3.83 -13.73
C GLY A 86 -2.43 3.18 -13.49
N HIS A 87 -2.13 2.76 -12.26
CA HIS A 87 -0.89 2.05 -11.93
C HIS A 87 -0.92 0.56 -12.28
N PHE A 88 -2.09 -0.07 -12.18
CA PHE A 88 -2.22 -1.53 -12.25
C PHE A 88 -3.31 -1.95 -13.26
N PRO A 89 -2.97 -2.14 -14.55
CA PRO A 89 -3.92 -2.61 -15.56
C PRO A 89 -4.58 -3.96 -15.22
N ASN A 90 -3.85 -4.82 -14.49
CA ASN A 90 -4.32 -6.13 -14.03
C ASN A 90 -4.65 -6.14 -12.52
N LEU A 91 -5.20 -5.04 -12.00
CA LEU A 91 -5.60 -4.94 -10.60
C LEU A 91 -6.61 -6.03 -10.23
N SER A 92 -6.25 -6.88 -9.27
CA SER A 92 -7.19 -7.84 -8.68
C SER A 92 -8.12 -7.12 -7.70
N LEU A 93 -9.40 -7.44 -7.76
CA LEU A 93 -10.38 -6.89 -6.83
C LEU A 93 -11.10 -8.00 -6.08
N VAL A 94 -11.16 -7.84 -4.77
CA VAL A 94 -11.78 -8.77 -3.84
C VAL A 94 -12.67 -7.99 -2.87
N PRO A 95 -13.65 -8.63 -2.20
CA PRO A 95 -14.38 -7.97 -1.11
C PRO A 95 -13.43 -7.46 -0.02
N HIS A 96 -13.78 -6.35 0.63
CA HIS A 96 -12.92 -5.71 1.63
C HIS A 96 -12.54 -6.67 2.78
N GLU A 97 -13.46 -7.52 3.23
CA GLU A 97 -13.17 -8.56 4.24
C GLU A 97 -12.10 -9.56 3.77
N ARG A 98 -12.10 -9.91 2.48
CA ARG A 98 -11.06 -10.75 1.91
C ARG A 98 -9.72 -10.02 1.87
N LEU A 99 -9.71 -8.73 1.53
CA LEU A 99 -8.50 -7.91 1.57
C LEU A 99 -7.89 -7.86 2.97
N LYS A 100 -8.70 -7.68 4.03
CA LYS A 100 -8.24 -7.75 5.43
C LYS A 100 -7.56 -9.08 5.72
N THR A 101 -8.20 -10.19 5.32
CA THR A 101 -7.64 -11.53 5.51
C THR A 101 -6.29 -11.68 4.80
N LEU A 102 -6.16 -11.20 3.57
CA LEU A 102 -4.91 -11.26 2.81
C LEU A 102 -3.82 -10.36 3.40
N SER A 103 -4.19 -9.20 3.96
CA SER A 103 -3.22 -8.29 4.58
C SER A 103 -2.54 -8.85 5.83
N ALA A 104 -3.13 -9.85 6.48
CA ALA A 104 -2.52 -10.49 7.65
C ALA A 104 -1.19 -11.19 7.34
N SER A 105 -1.00 -11.64 6.10
CA SER A 105 0.25 -12.23 5.62
C SER A 105 1.20 -11.21 4.98
N ALA A 106 0.88 -9.92 5.01
CA ALA A 106 1.77 -8.90 4.47
C ALA A 106 3.06 -8.85 5.30
N ARG A 107 4.20 -8.69 4.63
CA ARG A 107 5.49 -8.47 5.28
C ARG A 107 5.54 -7.07 5.91
N LEU A 108 4.96 -6.09 5.22
CA LEU A 108 4.97 -4.69 5.58
C LEU A 108 3.57 -4.08 5.42
N VAL A 109 3.18 -3.25 6.37
CA VAL A 109 2.03 -2.34 6.27
C VAL A 109 2.53 -0.90 6.35
N VAL A 110 2.16 -0.10 5.37
CA VAL A 110 2.42 1.35 5.32
C VAL A 110 1.08 2.07 5.51
N ARG A 111 0.87 2.59 6.73
CA ARG A 111 -0.34 3.34 7.04
C ARG A 111 -0.17 4.79 6.65
N THR A 112 -1.09 5.28 5.81
CA THR A 112 -1.12 6.66 5.33
C THR A 112 -2.05 7.51 6.18
N GLY A 113 -2.04 8.83 5.99
CA GLY A 113 -3.03 9.72 6.58
C GLY A 113 -4.37 9.69 5.86
N GLU A 114 -4.52 8.93 4.77
CA GLU A 114 -5.73 8.94 3.93
C GLU A 114 -7.01 8.72 4.73
N ALA A 115 -8.00 9.57 4.48
CA ALA A 115 -9.26 9.61 5.22
C ALA A 115 -10.48 9.33 4.34
N ARG A 116 -10.25 8.88 3.10
CA ARG A 116 -11.28 8.41 2.17
C ARG A 116 -11.43 6.90 2.26
N PRO A 117 -12.66 6.37 2.10
CA PRO A 117 -12.93 4.96 2.33
C PRO A 117 -12.23 4.06 1.31
N TYR A 118 -11.83 2.87 1.76
CA TYR A 118 -11.26 1.79 0.95
C TYR A 118 -9.99 2.17 0.18
N ALA A 119 -9.23 3.16 0.66
CA ALA A 119 -7.96 3.51 0.04
C ALA A 119 -6.84 2.59 0.51
N ASN A 120 -6.93 1.34 0.05
CA ASN A 120 -6.08 0.23 0.45
C ASN A 120 -5.68 -0.60 -0.76
N VAL A 121 -4.40 -0.93 -0.87
CA VAL A 121 -3.88 -1.86 -1.89
C VAL A 121 -2.82 -2.77 -1.28
N LEU A 122 -2.98 -4.08 -1.48
CA LEU A 122 -1.96 -5.07 -1.18
C LEU A 122 -1.11 -5.29 -2.43
N LEU A 123 0.13 -4.84 -2.38
CA LEU A 123 1.13 -5.01 -3.43
C LEU A 123 1.88 -6.32 -3.20
N ARG A 124 2.26 -6.98 -4.28
CA ARG A 124 3.14 -8.16 -4.27
C ARG A 124 4.45 -7.82 -4.97
N CYS A 125 5.55 -7.96 -4.25
CA CYS A 125 6.88 -7.65 -4.74
C CYS A 125 7.28 -8.64 -5.86
N GLY A 126 7.75 -8.09 -6.97
CA GLY A 126 8.31 -8.84 -8.09
C GLY A 126 9.83 -8.96 -8.00
N VAL A 127 10.43 -9.28 -9.15
CA VAL A 127 11.88 -9.37 -9.32
C VAL A 127 12.29 -8.50 -10.52
N PHE A 128 13.45 -7.86 -10.45
CA PHE A 128 13.91 -6.91 -11.47
C PHE A 128 14.69 -7.56 -12.64
N PHE A 129 14.86 -8.88 -12.63
CA PHE A 129 15.61 -9.67 -13.61
C PHE A 129 14.80 -10.85 -14.16
#